data_AF-A0A563CE70-F1
#
_entry.id   AF-A0A563CE70-F1
#
_cell.length_a   1.000
_cell.length_b   1.000
_cell.length_c   1.000
_cell.angle_alpha   90.00
_cell.angle_beta   90.00
_cell.angle_gamma   90.00
#
_symmetry.space_group_name_H-M   'P 1'
#
loop_
_entity.id
_entity.type
_entity.pdbx_description
1 polymer ?
#
loop_
_entity_poly.entity_id
_entity_poly.type
_entity_poly.pdbx_seq_one_letter_code
_entity_poly.pdbx_strand_id
1 'polypeptide(L)'
;MDIIKIDKVNDYSCKSFNQYTGPTSLFGKSNIFFASNGQGKSSFALGIEAEYLKSYDSSNYRIYNKDYIENHLLLEDRSGIKGVVANFGGRNVDIEKKVKPLVQERDTFKSEIDKLGIDNSKLVSSTETAIEDIFKRRKGKANIQKKTHKDGVHEKVVSLWVAEYNAALKLFPDEKYNEIDGEKDFSENLDIINTITVPSITTPIDYEIDQSELIIGKKYNEVNIPSGDVVSWLEVGLGIHQVKILVNFALALSMQLRYMNV
;
A
#
# COMPACT_ATOMS: atom_id res chain seq x y z
N MET A 1 65.28 23.87 -26.00
CA MET A 1 63.95 23.23 -26.03
C MET A 1 63.85 22.52 -27.36
N ASP A 2 63.91 21.20 -27.32
CA ASP A 2 63.76 20.40 -28.53
C ASP A 2 62.32 20.51 -29.03
N ILE A 3 62.18 20.76 -30.33
CA ILE A 3 60.87 20.83 -30.97
C ILE A 3 60.34 19.40 -31.03
N ILE A 4 59.22 19.16 -30.35
CA ILE A 4 58.48 17.91 -30.49
C ILE A 4 57.95 17.85 -31.93
N LYS A 5 58.37 16.83 -32.68
CA LYS A 5 58.01 16.66 -34.09
C LYS A 5 57.26 15.35 -34.28
N ILE A 6 56.17 15.43 -35.03
CA ILE A 6 55.58 14.29 -35.72
C ILE A 6 56.16 14.32 -37.14
N ASP A 7 56.50 13.15 -37.67
CA ASP A 7 57.02 13.05 -39.03
C ASP A 7 55.94 12.65 -40.04
N LYS A 8 54.99 11.81 -39.60
CA LYS A 8 53.86 11.33 -40.40
C LYS A 8 52.73 10.88 -39.48
N VAL A 9 51.51 10.86 -40.01
CA VAL A 9 50.36 10.18 -39.41
C VAL A 9 50.42 8.70 -39.80
N ASN A 10 50.15 7.78 -38.87
CA ASN A 10 50.15 6.34 -39.14
C ASN A 10 48.76 5.73 -38.90
N ASP A 11 48.30 4.95 -39.87
CA ASP A 11 47.08 4.14 -39.82
C ASP A 11 45.82 4.91 -39.40
N TYR A 12 45.67 6.13 -39.91
CA TYR A 12 44.57 7.00 -39.54
C TYR A 12 43.32 6.79 -40.40
N SER A 13 42.20 6.57 -39.72
CA SER A 13 40.89 6.42 -40.34
C SER A 13 39.90 7.41 -39.74
N CYS A 14 39.54 8.43 -40.51
CA CYS A 14 38.51 9.41 -40.14
C CYS A 14 37.99 10.15 -41.36
N LYS A 15 36.67 10.09 -41.58
CA LYS A 15 35.96 10.75 -42.69
C LYS A 15 36.62 10.47 -44.05
N SER A 16 37.31 11.46 -44.60
CA SER A 16 37.96 11.43 -45.93
C SER A 16 39.22 10.56 -45.98
N PHE A 17 39.70 10.05 -44.84
CA PHE A 17 40.87 9.19 -44.74
C PHE A 17 40.46 7.79 -44.29
N ASN A 18 40.94 6.77 -45.00
CA ASN A 18 40.80 5.36 -44.66
C ASN A 18 42.18 4.70 -44.65
N GLN A 19 42.63 4.23 -43.49
CA GLN A 19 43.95 3.61 -43.28
C GLN A 19 45.10 4.45 -43.89
N TYR A 20 45.01 5.76 -43.69
CA TYR A 20 45.96 6.69 -44.27
C TYR A 20 47.25 6.72 -43.46
N THR A 21 48.38 6.59 -44.18
CA THR A 21 49.72 6.80 -43.63
C THR A 21 50.46 7.82 -44.50
N GLY A 22 50.95 8.88 -43.88
CA GLY A 22 51.62 9.98 -44.56
C GLY A 22 51.45 11.31 -43.83
N PRO A 23 51.92 12.43 -44.41
CA PRO A 23 52.72 12.55 -45.61
C PRO A 23 54.18 12.18 -45.33
N THR A 24 54.98 12.03 -46.39
CA THR A 24 56.42 11.73 -46.30
C THR A 24 57.26 12.94 -45.90
N SER A 25 56.64 14.11 -45.74
CA SER A 25 57.28 15.39 -45.42
C SER A 25 57.17 15.72 -43.94
N LEU A 26 58.29 16.16 -43.34
CA LEU A 26 58.36 16.54 -41.94
C LEU A 26 57.44 17.73 -41.61
N PHE A 27 56.72 17.64 -40.49
CA PHE A 27 55.94 18.76 -39.99
C PHE A 27 56.84 19.80 -39.32
N GLY A 28 56.55 21.08 -39.57
CA GLY A 28 57.19 22.20 -38.89
C GLY A 28 56.58 22.46 -37.51
N LYS A 29 57.12 23.46 -36.80
CA LYS A 29 56.55 23.96 -35.53
C LYS A 29 55.15 24.58 -35.72
N SER A 30 54.89 25.15 -36.89
CA SER A 30 53.59 25.70 -37.29
C SER A 30 53.30 25.25 -38.71
N ASN A 31 52.13 24.66 -38.94
CA ASN A 31 51.74 24.10 -40.22
C ASN A 31 50.40 24.72 -40.63
N ILE A 32 50.26 25.07 -41.91
CA ILE A 32 49.02 25.58 -42.48
C ILE A 32 48.55 24.58 -43.53
N PHE A 33 47.37 24.00 -43.33
CA PHE A 33 46.75 23.08 -44.27
C PHE A 33 45.66 23.82 -45.06
N PHE A 34 45.90 24.01 -46.35
CA PHE A 34 44.97 24.70 -47.24
C PHE A 34 44.46 23.75 -48.34
N ALA A 35 43.14 23.65 -48.47
CA ALA A 35 42.48 22.90 -49.53
C ALA A 35 41.03 23.39 -49.71
N SER A 36 40.45 23.12 -50.88
CA SER A 36 39.03 23.38 -51.18
C SER A 36 38.09 22.69 -50.17
N ASN A 37 36.84 23.12 -50.12
CA ASN A 37 35.83 22.49 -49.26
C ASN A 37 35.61 21.02 -49.67
N GLY A 38 35.41 20.15 -48.68
CA GLY A 38 35.25 18.70 -48.88
C GLY A 38 36.55 17.89 -49.02
N GLN A 39 37.72 18.54 -49.17
CA GLN A 39 39.01 17.87 -49.39
C GLN A 39 39.68 17.33 -48.11
N GLY A 40 38.92 17.14 -47.03
CA GLY A 40 39.44 16.50 -45.81
C GLY A 40 40.41 17.33 -44.95
N LYS A 41 40.65 18.61 -45.22
CA LYS A 41 41.58 19.47 -44.44
C LYS A 41 41.37 19.40 -42.91
N SER A 42 40.12 19.45 -42.45
CA SER A 42 39.81 19.35 -41.01
C SER A 42 40.09 17.94 -40.46
N SER A 43 39.72 16.90 -41.22
CA SER A 43 39.97 15.51 -40.85
C SER A 43 41.46 15.20 -40.77
N PHE A 44 42.26 15.83 -41.64
CA PHE A 44 43.72 15.69 -41.62
C PHE A 44 44.33 16.35 -40.39
N ALA A 45 43.91 17.58 -40.04
CA ALA A 45 44.36 18.26 -38.82
C ALA A 45 44.06 17.45 -37.55
N LEU A 46 42.88 16.79 -37.48
CA LEU A 46 42.53 15.87 -36.39
C LEU A 46 43.39 14.59 -36.40
N GLY A 47 43.85 14.14 -37.57
CA GLY A 47 44.78 13.00 -37.66
C GLY A 47 46.16 13.34 -37.10
N ILE A 48 46.63 14.56 -37.33
CA ILE A 48 47.87 15.08 -36.72
C ILE A 48 47.72 15.19 -35.21
N GLU A 49 46.58 15.67 -34.73
CA GLU A 49 46.26 15.71 -33.30
C GLU A 49 46.31 14.33 -32.67
N ALA A 50 45.63 13.36 -33.27
CA ALA A 50 45.57 12.00 -32.78
C ALA A 50 46.95 11.35 -32.75
N GLU A 51 47.78 11.58 -33.77
CA GLU A 51 49.16 11.09 -33.80
C GLU A 51 50.03 11.77 -32.75
N TYR A 52 49.84 13.07 -32.50
CA TYR A 52 50.54 13.81 -31.44
C TYR A 52 50.25 13.21 -30.07
N LEU A 53 48.96 12.99 -29.79
CA LEU A 53 48.47 12.51 -28.51
C LEU A 53 48.87 11.07 -28.17
N LYS A 54 49.35 10.29 -29.16
CA LYS A 54 49.94 8.96 -28.89
C LYS A 54 51.20 9.04 -28.04
N SER A 55 51.99 10.11 -28.20
CA SER A 55 53.32 10.25 -27.58
C SER A 55 53.45 11.47 -26.68
N TYR A 56 52.51 12.42 -26.73
CA TYR A 56 52.62 13.71 -26.05
C TYR A 56 51.29 14.18 -25.46
N ASP A 57 51.36 15.10 -24.52
CA ASP A 57 50.19 15.67 -23.84
C ASP A 57 49.59 16.89 -24.57
N SER A 58 48.29 17.05 -24.40
CA SER A 58 47.43 18.12 -24.93
C SER A 58 47.84 19.54 -24.58
N SER A 59 48.65 19.74 -23.54
CA SER A 59 49.15 21.06 -23.14
C SER A 59 50.10 21.72 -24.15
N ASN A 60 50.68 20.95 -25.07
CA ASN A 60 51.81 21.38 -25.91
C ASN A 60 51.48 21.60 -27.39
N TYR A 61 50.20 21.52 -27.80
CA TYR A 61 49.79 21.82 -29.17
C TYR A 61 48.58 22.76 -29.22
N ARG A 62 48.31 23.36 -30.38
CA ARG A 62 47.11 24.17 -30.63
C ARG A 62 46.60 23.93 -32.05
N ILE A 63 45.29 23.69 -32.19
CA ILE A 63 44.63 23.50 -33.48
C ILE A 63 43.62 24.60 -33.72
N TYR A 64 43.93 25.47 -34.67
CA TYR A 64 43.07 26.58 -35.08
C TYR A 64 42.07 26.11 -36.14
N ASN A 65 41.04 25.36 -35.74
CA ASN A 65 39.92 24.96 -36.61
C ASN A 65 38.69 25.87 -36.40
N LYS A 66 37.59 25.60 -37.13
CA LYS A 66 36.33 26.35 -37.03
C LYS A 66 35.80 26.38 -35.58
N ASP A 67 36.00 25.29 -34.86
CA ASP A 67 35.47 25.08 -33.51
C ASP A 67 36.45 25.59 -32.44
N TYR A 68 37.64 26.09 -32.81
CA TYR A 68 38.66 26.55 -31.88
C TYR A 68 38.16 27.68 -30.98
N ILE A 69 37.42 28.63 -31.57
CA ILE A 69 36.85 29.76 -30.84
C ILE A 69 35.76 29.27 -29.86
N GLU A 70 34.90 28.35 -30.30
CA GLU A 70 33.86 27.77 -29.45
C GLU A 70 34.47 26.98 -28.27
N ASN A 71 35.46 26.13 -28.56
CA ASN A 71 36.04 25.23 -27.58
C ASN A 71 37.05 25.89 -26.62
N HIS A 72 37.72 26.98 -27.02
CA HIS A 72 38.83 27.56 -26.26
C HIS A 72 38.70 29.06 -25.98
N LEU A 73 37.77 29.77 -26.63
CA LEU A 73 37.64 31.23 -26.54
C LEU A 73 36.32 31.69 -25.92
N LEU A 74 35.39 30.78 -25.61
CA LEU A 74 34.24 31.07 -24.74
C LEU A 74 34.74 31.26 -23.30
N LEU A 75 35.31 32.45 -23.06
CA LEU A 75 35.76 32.90 -21.76
C LEU A 75 34.53 33.07 -20.85
N GLU A 76 34.44 32.25 -19.80
CA GLU A 76 33.45 32.43 -18.73
C GLU A 76 33.78 33.65 -17.85
N ASP A 77 35.01 34.17 -17.88
CA ASP A 77 35.31 35.42 -17.18
C ASP A 77 36.41 36.28 -17.83
N ARG A 78 36.18 37.60 -17.75
CA ARG A 78 36.96 38.62 -18.45
C ARG A 78 38.23 38.97 -17.66
N SER A 79 39.40 38.53 -18.11
CA SER A 79 40.63 39.29 -17.87
C SER A 79 41.61 39.17 -19.04
N GLY A 80 41.75 40.25 -19.82
CA GLY A 80 42.94 40.50 -20.63
C GLY A 80 42.75 40.65 -22.14
N ILE A 81 41.76 40.03 -22.79
CA ILE A 81 41.62 40.13 -24.25
C ILE A 81 40.65 41.26 -24.64
N LYS A 82 41.19 42.44 -24.99
CA LYS A 82 40.44 43.57 -25.56
C LYS A 82 40.26 43.39 -27.08
N GLY A 83 39.40 42.47 -27.49
CA GLY A 83 38.88 42.40 -28.85
C GLY A 83 37.54 43.13 -28.98
N VAL A 84 37.20 43.63 -30.17
CA VAL A 84 35.85 44.15 -30.46
C VAL A 84 34.86 42.99 -30.31
N VAL A 85 34.03 43.04 -29.27
CA VAL A 85 32.90 42.11 -29.10
C VAL A 85 31.87 42.50 -30.15
N ALA A 86 31.90 41.83 -31.30
CA ALA A 86 30.85 41.93 -32.29
C ALA A 86 29.58 41.28 -31.70
N ASN A 87 28.68 42.09 -31.16
CA ASN A 87 27.46 41.63 -30.51
C ASN A 87 26.38 41.27 -31.55
N PHE A 88 26.67 40.27 -32.39
CA PHE A 88 25.66 39.64 -33.23
C PHE A 88 25.07 38.47 -32.45
N GLY A 89 23.85 38.64 -31.92
CA GLY A 89 23.11 37.55 -31.26
C GLY A 89 23.24 37.47 -29.73
N GLY A 90 23.71 38.51 -29.03
CA GLY A 90 23.82 38.50 -27.56
C GLY A 90 22.52 38.10 -26.82
N ARG A 91 21.35 38.50 -27.34
CA ARG A 91 20.06 38.01 -26.84
C ARG A 91 19.93 36.49 -26.90
N ASN A 92 20.39 35.84 -27.97
CA ASN A 92 20.32 34.39 -28.13
C ASN A 92 21.31 33.66 -27.21
N VAL A 93 22.53 34.19 -27.05
CA VAL A 93 23.55 33.61 -26.17
C VAL A 93 23.15 33.72 -24.69
N ASP A 94 22.56 34.85 -24.28
CA ASP A 94 22.06 35.02 -22.91
C ASP A 94 20.86 34.12 -22.62
N ILE A 95 19.99 33.91 -23.62
CA ILE A 95 18.87 32.96 -23.53
C ILE A 95 19.42 31.53 -23.44
N GLU A 96 20.37 31.15 -24.28
CA GLU A 96 20.95 29.81 -24.30
C GLU A 96 21.66 29.47 -22.99
N LYS A 97 22.41 30.43 -22.42
CA LYS A 97 23.02 30.30 -21.08
C LYS A 97 22.00 30.09 -19.97
N LYS A 98 20.80 30.67 -20.09
CA LYS A 98 19.69 30.45 -19.14
C LYS A 98 18.96 29.13 -19.38
N VAL A 99 18.82 28.71 -20.65
CA VAL A 99 18.10 27.49 -21.03
C VAL A 99 18.89 26.23 -20.68
N LYS A 100 20.22 26.23 -20.87
CA LYS A 100 21.07 25.06 -20.61
C LYS A 100 20.95 24.47 -19.20
N PRO A 101 21.03 25.26 -18.10
CA PRO A 101 20.85 24.71 -16.75
C PRO A 101 19.41 24.22 -16.51
N LEU A 102 18.40 24.91 -17.03
CA LEU A 102 17.00 24.49 -16.90
C LEU A 102 16.71 23.16 -17.60
N VAL A 103 17.34 22.92 -18.75
CA VAL A 103 17.26 21.64 -19.46
C VAL A 103 17.92 20.52 -18.66
N GLN A 104 19.08 20.77 -18.06
CA GLN A 104 19.77 19.80 -17.19
C GLN A 104 18.94 19.47 -15.94
N GLU A 105 18.33 20.49 -15.33
CA GLU A 105 17.47 20.33 -14.15
C GLU A 105 16.23 19.50 -14.49
N ARG A 106 15.55 19.80 -15.61
CA ARG A 106 14.43 19.02 -16.14
C ARG A 106 14.82 17.55 -16.36
N ASP A 107 15.97 17.28 -16.96
CA ASP A 107 16.42 15.92 -17.25
C ASP A 107 16.73 15.14 -15.96
N THR A 108 17.22 15.85 -14.94
CA THR A 108 17.44 15.30 -13.59
C THR A 108 16.11 14.94 -12.94
N PHE A 109 15.14 15.86 -12.93
CA PHE A 109 13.81 15.60 -12.36
C PHE A 109 13.09 14.47 -13.09
N LYS A 110 13.19 14.40 -14.42
CA LYS A 110 12.62 13.30 -15.19
C LYS A 110 13.19 11.95 -14.77
N SER A 111 14.52 11.88 -14.63
CA SER A 111 15.20 10.65 -14.19
C SER A 111 14.79 10.24 -12.77
N GLU A 112 14.53 11.20 -11.89
CA GLU A 112 14.05 10.95 -10.53
C GLU A 112 12.60 10.47 -10.51
N ILE A 113 11.72 11.10 -11.29
CA ILE A 113 10.33 10.66 -11.47
C ILE A 113 10.27 9.22 -11.99
N ASP A 114 11.09 8.88 -12.99
CA ASP A 114 11.13 7.53 -13.55
C ASP A 114 11.59 6.50 -12.50
N LYS A 115 12.59 6.83 -11.67
CA LYS A 115 13.02 5.98 -10.54
C LYS A 115 11.92 5.80 -9.50
N LEU A 116 11.28 6.89 -9.07
CA LEU A 116 10.18 6.85 -8.12
C LEU A 116 8.99 6.03 -8.65
N GLY A 117 8.73 6.10 -9.95
CA GLY A 117 7.70 5.28 -10.60
C GLY A 117 8.00 3.78 -10.51
N ILE A 118 9.26 3.39 -10.75
CA ILE A 118 9.70 1.99 -10.62
C ILE A 118 9.60 1.51 -9.17
N ASP A 119 10.07 2.31 -8.21
CA ASP A 119 10.04 1.93 -6.80
C ASP A 119 8.61 1.84 -6.26
N ASN A 120 7.73 2.77 -6.65
CA ASN A 120 6.31 2.70 -6.31
C ASN A 120 5.65 1.44 -6.87
N SER A 121 5.95 1.08 -8.13
CA SER A 121 5.43 -0.16 -8.73
C SER A 121 5.88 -1.42 -7.97
N LYS A 122 7.14 -1.46 -7.51
CA LYS A 122 7.64 -2.56 -6.67
C LYS A 122 6.93 -2.61 -5.31
N LEU A 123 6.76 -1.46 -4.66
CA LEU A 123 6.07 -1.37 -3.37
C LEU A 123 4.62 -1.87 -3.49
N VAL A 124 3.90 -1.46 -4.53
CA VAL A 124 2.54 -1.94 -4.83
C VAL A 124 2.54 -3.47 -4.98
N SER A 125 3.39 -4.02 -5.84
CA SER A 125 3.44 -5.48 -6.06
C SER A 125 3.82 -6.27 -4.80
N SER A 126 4.75 -5.75 -3.99
CA SER A 126 5.12 -6.38 -2.72
C SER A 126 3.97 -6.36 -1.71
N THR A 127 3.19 -5.28 -1.68
CA THR A 127 2.01 -5.13 -0.83
C THR A 127 0.91 -6.09 -1.26
N GLU A 128 0.67 -6.22 -2.56
CA GLU A 128 -0.28 -7.20 -3.12
C GLU A 128 0.07 -8.63 -2.74
N THR A 129 1.35 -8.98 -2.83
CA THR A 129 1.85 -10.32 -2.50
C THR A 129 1.67 -10.60 -1.01
N ALA A 130 2.05 -9.66 -0.14
CA ALA A 130 1.86 -9.80 1.30
C ALA A 130 0.38 -9.93 1.69
N ILE A 131 -0.50 -9.15 1.06
CA ILE A 131 -1.95 -9.23 1.25
C ILE A 131 -2.47 -10.61 0.82
N GLU A 132 -2.04 -11.11 -0.34
CA GLU A 132 -2.45 -12.41 -0.86
C GLU A 132 -2.00 -13.55 0.06
N ASP A 133 -0.77 -13.48 0.57
CA ASP A 133 -0.22 -14.48 1.47
C ASP A 133 -0.93 -14.49 2.84
N ILE A 134 -1.30 -13.32 3.35
CA ILE A 134 -2.12 -13.21 4.55
C ILE A 134 -3.51 -13.80 4.28
N PHE A 135 -4.14 -13.43 3.17
CA PHE A 135 -5.48 -13.89 2.83
C PHE A 135 -5.53 -15.42 2.67
N LYS A 136 -4.59 -16.02 1.92
CA LYS A 136 -4.53 -17.48 1.75
C LYS A 136 -4.35 -18.21 3.08
N ARG A 137 -3.42 -17.75 3.93
CA ARG A 137 -3.17 -18.37 5.24
C ARG A 137 -4.38 -18.26 6.17
N ARG A 138 -5.06 -17.10 6.18
CA ARG A 138 -6.16 -16.82 7.10
C ARG A 138 -7.50 -17.40 6.65
N LYS A 139 -7.76 -17.45 5.34
CA LYS A 139 -9.03 -17.96 4.80
C LYS A 139 -9.25 -19.44 5.09
N GLY A 140 -8.18 -20.26 5.07
CA GLY A 140 -8.32 -21.71 5.23
C GLY A 140 -9.35 -22.29 4.23
N LYS A 141 -10.33 -23.05 4.75
CA LYS A 141 -11.46 -23.62 3.97
C LYS A 141 -12.72 -22.76 3.96
N ALA A 142 -12.72 -21.62 4.66
CA ALA A 142 -13.90 -20.77 4.78
C ALA A 142 -14.26 -20.13 3.44
N ASN A 143 -15.55 -19.96 3.16
CA ASN A 143 -16.04 -19.35 1.91
C ASN A 143 -15.97 -17.81 1.94
N ILE A 144 -14.81 -17.27 2.31
CA ILE A 144 -14.57 -15.82 2.38
C ILE A 144 -14.15 -15.33 0.99
N GLN A 145 -14.83 -14.29 0.50
CA GLN A 145 -14.48 -13.64 -0.76
C GLN A 145 -13.36 -12.62 -0.55
N LYS A 146 -12.41 -12.60 -1.50
CA LYS A 146 -11.35 -11.60 -1.52
C LYS A 146 -11.92 -10.26 -2.01
N LYS A 147 -11.62 -9.18 -1.30
CA LYS A 147 -11.93 -7.82 -1.79
C LYS A 147 -10.99 -7.48 -2.96
N THR A 148 -11.52 -6.91 -4.04
CA THR A 148 -10.77 -6.71 -5.28
C THR A 148 -10.29 -5.28 -5.43
N HIS A 149 -9.27 -5.05 -6.25
CA HIS A 149 -8.77 -3.71 -6.57
C HIS A 149 -9.80 -2.83 -7.28
N LYS A 150 -10.84 -3.42 -7.89
CA LYS A 150 -11.95 -2.66 -8.45
C LYS A 150 -12.74 -1.90 -7.38
N ASP A 151 -12.61 -2.31 -6.11
CA ASP A 151 -13.28 -1.68 -4.97
C ASP A 151 -12.51 -0.42 -4.46
N GLY A 152 -11.28 -0.16 -4.94
CA GLY A 152 -10.52 1.08 -4.70
C GLY A 152 -8.98 0.97 -4.79
N VAL A 153 -8.30 2.11 -4.55
CA VAL A 153 -6.84 2.17 -4.33
C VAL A 153 -6.47 1.33 -3.11
N HIS A 154 -5.28 0.71 -3.08
CA HIS A 154 -4.81 -0.12 -1.96
C HIS A 154 -5.07 0.48 -0.58
N GLU A 155 -4.80 1.76 -0.40
CA GLU A 155 -5.03 2.48 0.85
C GLU A 155 -6.48 2.45 1.30
N LYS A 156 -7.43 2.51 0.35
CA LYS A 156 -8.86 2.41 0.63
C LYS A 156 -9.28 1.01 1.00
N VAL A 157 -8.73 -0.01 0.33
CA VAL A 157 -9.03 -1.42 0.68
C VAL A 157 -8.47 -1.75 2.06
N VAL A 158 -7.25 -1.31 2.36
CA VAL A 158 -6.62 -1.47 3.69
C VAL A 158 -7.41 -0.73 4.77
N SER A 159 -7.87 0.50 4.50
CA SER A 159 -8.65 1.27 5.48
C SER A 159 -10.00 0.62 5.80
N LEU A 160 -10.65 -0.02 4.82
CA LEU A 160 -11.86 -0.81 5.06
C LEU A 160 -11.60 -2.00 5.99
N TRP A 161 -10.51 -2.74 5.79
CA TRP A 161 -10.14 -3.84 6.69
C TRP A 161 -9.80 -3.36 8.09
N VAL A 162 -9.09 -2.23 8.21
CA VAL A 162 -8.78 -1.62 9.51
C VAL A 162 -10.07 -1.19 10.23
N ALA A 163 -11.03 -0.61 9.51
CA ALA A 163 -12.32 -0.22 10.08
C ALA A 163 -13.11 -1.44 10.59
N GLU A 164 -13.17 -2.51 9.81
CA GLU A 164 -13.83 -3.78 10.19
C GLU A 164 -13.15 -4.41 11.42
N TYR A 165 -11.81 -4.45 11.44
CA TYR A 165 -11.05 -4.94 12.59
C TYR A 165 -11.33 -4.13 13.86
N ASN A 166 -11.29 -2.81 13.78
CA ASN A 166 -11.55 -1.94 14.93
C ASN A 166 -12.99 -2.04 15.42
N ALA A 167 -13.96 -2.23 14.51
CA ALA A 167 -15.35 -2.43 14.87
C ALA A 167 -15.55 -3.75 15.62
N ALA A 168 -14.93 -4.84 15.14
CA ALA A 168 -14.94 -6.13 15.81
C ALA A 168 -14.30 -6.04 17.20
N LEU A 169 -13.09 -5.46 17.30
CA LEU A 169 -12.36 -5.30 18.56
C LEU A 169 -13.14 -4.50 19.62
N LYS A 170 -13.96 -3.53 19.20
CA LYS A 170 -14.85 -2.80 20.13
C LYS A 170 -15.97 -3.65 20.70
N LEU A 171 -16.51 -4.58 19.91
CA LEU A 171 -17.60 -5.46 20.32
C LEU A 171 -17.09 -6.64 21.16
N PHE A 172 -15.92 -7.17 20.83
CA PHE A 172 -15.32 -8.32 21.51
C PHE A 172 -13.83 -8.06 21.79
N PRO A 173 -13.51 -7.24 22.82
CA PRO A 173 -12.13 -6.82 23.10
C PRO A 173 -11.22 -7.95 23.58
N ASP A 174 -11.77 -8.99 24.21
CA ASP A 174 -11.02 -10.13 24.72
C ASP A 174 -10.75 -11.21 23.66
N GLU A 175 -11.37 -11.09 22.47
CA GLU A 175 -11.21 -12.09 21.41
C GLU A 175 -9.83 -11.95 20.75
N LYS A 176 -9.13 -13.08 20.64
CA LYS A 176 -7.81 -13.13 20.03
C LYS A 176 -7.91 -13.26 18.51
N TYR A 177 -8.25 -12.17 17.84
CA TYR A 177 -8.43 -12.12 16.37
C TYR A 177 -7.21 -12.64 15.57
N ASN A 178 -6.00 -12.51 16.12
CA ASN A 178 -4.78 -13.02 15.49
C ASN A 178 -4.66 -14.55 15.52
N GLU A 179 -5.49 -15.25 16.28
CA GLU A 179 -5.56 -16.72 16.37
C GLU A 179 -6.76 -17.28 15.57
N ILE A 180 -7.61 -16.42 15.02
CA ILE A 180 -8.74 -16.83 14.19
C ILE A 180 -8.27 -17.03 12.75
N ASP A 181 -8.51 -18.22 12.22
CA ASP A 181 -8.43 -18.56 10.82
C ASP A 181 -9.71 -19.30 10.41
N GLY A 182 -9.87 -19.56 9.11
CA GLY A 182 -11.02 -20.31 8.59
C GLY A 182 -11.03 -21.81 8.90
N GLU A 183 -10.14 -22.30 9.76
CA GLU A 183 -10.13 -23.68 10.26
C GLU A 183 -10.53 -23.77 11.74
N LYS A 184 -10.68 -22.64 12.44
CA LYS A 184 -11.17 -22.61 13.83
C LYS A 184 -12.51 -23.33 13.92
N ASP A 185 -12.53 -24.41 14.68
CA ASP A 185 -13.71 -25.24 14.87
C ASP A 185 -14.65 -24.56 15.87
N PHE A 186 -15.82 -24.15 15.38
CA PHE A 186 -16.88 -23.57 16.21
C PHE A 186 -17.95 -24.61 16.57
N SER A 187 -17.68 -25.91 16.36
CA SER A 187 -18.57 -27.01 16.73
C SER A 187 -19.01 -26.92 18.18
N GLU A 188 -18.09 -26.64 19.12
CA GLU A 188 -18.42 -26.44 20.54
C GLU A 188 -19.42 -25.30 20.77
N ASN A 189 -19.26 -24.17 20.07
CA ASN A 189 -20.20 -23.05 20.17
C ASN A 189 -21.56 -23.37 19.52
N LEU A 190 -21.56 -24.16 18.44
CA LEU A 190 -22.77 -24.64 17.79
C LEU A 190 -23.55 -25.56 18.73
N ASP A 191 -22.86 -26.46 19.44
CA ASP A 191 -23.46 -27.34 20.43
C ASP A 191 -24.06 -26.55 21.59
N ILE A 192 -23.34 -25.54 22.10
CA ILE A 192 -23.86 -24.62 23.13
C ILE A 192 -25.15 -23.95 22.63
N ILE A 193 -25.13 -23.36 21.42
CA ILE A 193 -26.31 -22.71 20.83
C ILE A 193 -27.47 -23.69 20.65
N ASN A 194 -27.20 -24.91 20.18
CA ASN A 194 -28.22 -25.94 19.98
C ASN A 194 -28.80 -26.45 21.31
N THR A 195 -28.03 -26.41 22.40
CA THR A 195 -28.54 -26.70 23.76
C THR A 195 -29.34 -25.56 24.38
N ILE A 196 -29.32 -24.35 23.82
CA ILE A 196 -30.19 -23.25 24.30
C ILE A 196 -31.64 -23.60 23.96
N THR A 197 -32.38 -24.00 24.98
CA THR A 197 -33.83 -24.17 24.90
C THR A 197 -34.47 -22.81 25.13
N VAL A 198 -34.99 -22.21 24.06
CA VAL A 198 -35.83 -21.03 24.18
C VAL A 198 -37.17 -21.49 24.79
N PRO A 199 -37.57 -20.93 25.96
CA PRO A 199 -38.87 -21.26 26.53
C PRO A 199 -39.97 -20.97 25.50
N SER A 200 -40.87 -21.91 25.30
CA SER A 200 -42.05 -21.68 24.46
C SER A 200 -42.81 -20.49 25.03
N ILE A 201 -42.83 -19.38 24.28
CA ILE A 201 -43.71 -18.27 24.59
C ILE A 201 -45.09 -18.70 24.13
N THR A 202 -45.88 -19.28 25.03
CA THR A 202 -47.31 -19.43 24.81
C THR A 202 -47.91 -18.02 24.83
N THR A 203 -48.34 -17.54 23.67
CA THR A 203 -49.20 -16.36 23.60
C THR A 203 -50.46 -16.67 24.39
N PRO A 204 -50.83 -15.84 25.38
CA PRO A 204 -52.05 -16.06 26.13
C PRO A 204 -53.22 -16.08 25.16
N ILE A 205 -54.09 -17.09 25.31
CA ILE A 205 -55.29 -17.20 24.47
C ILE A 205 -56.27 -16.07 24.83
N ASP A 206 -57.16 -15.70 23.90
CA ASP A 206 -58.11 -14.59 24.10
C ASP A 206 -58.86 -14.70 25.44
N TYR A 207 -59.24 -15.92 25.84
CA TYR A 207 -59.84 -16.19 27.15
C TYR A 207 -58.97 -15.74 28.34
N GLU A 208 -57.66 -15.98 28.31
CA GLU A 208 -56.73 -15.59 29.37
C GLU A 208 -56.52 -14.07 29.41
N ILE A 209 -56.52 -13.43 28.24
CA ILE A 209 -56.46 -11.97 28.11
C ILE A 209 -57.74 -11.36 28.70
N ASP A 210 -58.91 -11.88 28.32
CA ASP A 210 -60.21 -11.44 28.81
C ASP A 210 -60.34 -11.63 30.34
N GLN A 211 -59.89 -12.78 30.87
CA GLN A 211 -59.87 -13.02 32.32
C GLN A 211 -58.92 -12.05 33.04
N SER A 212 -57.75 -11.77 32.46
CA SER A 212 -56.80 -10.83 33.04
C SER A 212 -57.37 -9.41 33.08
N GLU A 213 -58.04 -8.97 32.01
CA GLU A 213 -58.71 -7.67 31.94
C GLU A 213 -59.85 -7.58 32.96
N LEU A 214 -60.64 -8.65 33.13
CA LEU A 214 -61.67 -8.77 34.16
C LEU A 214 -61.10 -8.70 35.58
N ILE A 215 -59.96 -9.34 35.85
CA ILE A 215 -59.32 -9.37 37.18
C ILE A 215 -58.69 -8.01 37.52
N ILE A 216 -57.96 -7.42 36.56
CA ILE A 216 -57.28 -6.12 36.73
C ILE A 216 -58.30 -4.98 36.80
N GLY A 217 -59.35 -5.04 35.99
CA GLY A 217 -60.45 -4.07 35.99
C GLY A 217 -61.40 -4.20 37.19
N LYS A 218 -61.27 -5.26 38.00
CA LYS A 218 -62.09 -5.47 39.19
C LYS A 218 -61.72 -4.47 40.27
N LYS A 219 -62.53 -3.44 40.43
CA LYS A 219 -62.45 -2.56 41.60
C LYS A 219 -62.96 -3.31 42.81
N TYR A 220 -62.03 -3.73 43.66
CA TYR A 220 -62.36 -4.23 44.98
C TYR A 220 -62.77 -3.03 45.84
N ASN A 221 -63.92 -3.11 46.51
CA ASN A 221 -64.26 -2.15 47.56
C ASN A 221 -63.13 -2.20 48.61
N GLU A 222 -62.70 -1.05 49.12
CA GLU A 222 -61.56 -0.88 50.06
C GLU A 222 -61.65 -1.67 51.39
N VAL A 223 -62.62 -2.57 51.56
CA VAL A 223 -62.69 -3.46 52.71
C VAL A 223 -63.12 -4.85 52.28
N ASN A 224 -62.13 -5.71 52.08
CA ASN A 224 -62.15 -7.07 52.63
C ASN A 224 -60.74 -7.69 52.59
N ILE A 225 -59.73 -6.94 53.07
CA ILE A 225 -58.56 -7.60 53.63
C ILE A 225 -59.08 -8.31 54.89
N PRO A 226 -59.08 -9.64 54.94
CA PRO A 226 -59.57 -10.34 56.12
C PRO A 226 -58.72 -9.90 57.32
N SER A 227 -59.34 -9.73 58.50
CA SER A 227 -58.53 -9.48 59.70
C SER A 227 -57.52 -10.61 59.88
N GLY A 228 -56.42 -10.35 60.59
CA GLY A 228 -55.41 -11.37 60.88
C GLY A 228 -56.02 -12.66 61.47
N ASP A 229 -57.13 -12.53 62.21
CA ASP A 229 -57.88 -13.65 62.77
C ASP A 229 -58.56 -14.51 61.70
N VAL A 230 -59.13 -13.91 60.65
CA VAL A 230 -59.74 -14.64 59.54
C VAL A 230 -58.68 -15.34 58.71
N VAL A 231 -57.51 -14.72 58.52
CA VAL A 231 -56.36 -15.34 57.85
C VAL A 231 -55.83 -16.52 58.66
N SER A 232 -55.62 -16.35 59.96
CA SER A 232 -55.24 -17.45 60.87
C SER A 232 -56.28 -18.57 60.90
N TRP A 233 -57.58 -18.25 60.89
CA TRP A 233 -58.64 -19.24 60.82
C TRP A 233 -58.62 -20.03 59.51
N LEU A 234 -58.35 -19.38 58.38
CA LEU A 234 -58.18 -20.04 57.08
C LEU A 234 -56.93 -20.93 57.05
N GLU A 235 -55.81 -20.50 57.63
CA GLU A 235 -54.59 -21.31 57.75
C GLU A 235 -54.82 -22.56 58.62
N VAL A 236 -55.48 -22.40 59.77
CA VAL A 236 -55.88 -23.52 60.64
C VAL A 236 -56.83 -24.46 59.90
N GLY A 237 -57.83 -23.92 59.19
CA GLY A 237 -58.75 -24.70 58.37
C GLY A 237 -58.05 -25.50 57.27
N LEU A 238 -57.11 -24.89 56.56
CA LEU A 238 -56.29 -25.56 55.54
C LEU A 238 -55.45 -26.70 56.13
N GLY A 239 -54.83 -26.47 57.30
CA GLY A 239 -54.12 -27.51 58.03
C GLY A 239 -55.03 -28.69 58.40
N ILE A 240 -56.25 -28.42 58.87
CA ILE A 240 -57.25 -29.45 59.18
C ILE A 240 -57.63 -30.22 57.91
N HIS A 241 -57.84 -29.55 56.78
CA HIS A 241 -58.21 -30.20 55.52
C HIS A 241 -57.08 -31.06 54.94
N GLN A 242 -55.81 -30.63 55.03
CA GLN A 242 -54.67 -31.46 54.66
C GLN A 242 -54.59 -32.72 55.53
N VAL A 243 -54.81 -32.60 56.84
CA VAL A 243 -54.83 -33.74 57.76
C VAL A 243 -56.02 -34.66 57.49
N LYS A 244 -57.21 -34.13 57.19
CA LYS A 244 -58.41 -34.95 56.89
C LYS A 244 -58.30 -35.70 55.55
N ILE A 245 -57.67 -35.09 54.54
CA ILE A 245 -57.40 -35.76 53.26
C ILE A 245 -56.40 -36.91 53.46
N LEU A 246 -55.33 -36.70 54.25
CA LEU A 246 -54.37 -37.76 54.60
C LEU A 246 -55.00 -38.89 55.43
N VAL A 247 -55.85 -38.58 56.41
CA VAL A 247 -56.51 -39.58 57.25
C VAL A 247 -57.57 -40.37 56.49
N ASN A 248 -58.36 -39.72 55.62
CA ASN A 248 -59.35 -40.42 54.79
C ASN A 248 -58.71 -41.27 53.68
N PHE A 249 -57.58 -40.82 53.09
CA PHE A 249 -56.81 -41.66 52.17
C PHE A 249 -56.20 -42.87 52.87
N ALA A 250 -55.66 -42.70 54.08
CA ALA A 250 -55.11 -43.80 54.87
C ALA A 250 -56.19 -44.80 55.34
N LEU A 251 -57.37 -44.32 55.74
CA LEU A 251 -58.49 -45.19 56.12
C LEU A 251 -59.03 -45.97 54.91
N ALA A 252 -59.19 -45.32 53.75
CA ALA A 252 -59.62 -45.97 52.52
C ALA A 252 -58.62 -47.03 52.04
N LEU A 253 -57.30 -46.75 52.08
CA LEU A 253 -56.27 -47.75 51.77
C LEU A 253 -56.30 -48.92 52.77
N SER A 254 -56.52 -48.66 54.06
CA SER A 254 -56.54 -49.70 55.10
C SER A 254 -57.78 -50.60 55.05
N MET A 255 -58.93 -50.08 54.58
CA MET A 255 -60.14 -50.88 54.33
C MET A 255 -59.99 -51.71 53.05
N GLN A 256 -59.41 -51.14 51.99
CA GLN A 256 -59.23 -51.84 50.72
C GLN A 256 -58.19 -52.97 50.82
N LEU A 257 -57.15 -52.82 51.64
CA LEU A 257 -56.18 -53.88 51.97
C LEU A 257 -56.74 -54.98 52.89
N ARG A 258 -57.76 -54.69 53.72
CA ARG A 258 -58.44 -55.71 54.54
C ARG A 258 -59.44 -56.55 53.76
N TYR A 259 -60.09 -55.97 52.75
CA TYR A 259 -61.01 -56.70 51.87
C TYR A 259 -60.32 -57.57 50.81
N MET A 260 -59.01 -57.43 50.62
CA MET A 260 -58.21 -58.26 49.69
C MET A 260 -57.45 -59.41 50.39
N ASN A 261 -57.62 -59.61 51.70
CA ASN A 261 -56.93 -60.64 52.49
C ASN A 261 -57.90 -61.57 53.27
N VAL A 262 -59.12 -61.75 52.76
CA VAL A 262 -60.06 -62.81 53.19
C VAL A 262 -60.56 -63.55 51.96
#